data_AF-A0A7D8Y9V6-F1
#
_entry.id   AF-A0A7D8Y9V6-F1
#
_cell.length_a   1.000
_cell.length_b   1.000
_cell.length_c   1.000
_cell.angle_alpha   90.00
_cell.angle_beta   90.00
_cell.angle_gamma   90.00
#
_symmetry.space_group_name_H-M   'P 1'
#
loop_
_entity.id
_entity.type
_entity.pdbx_description
1 polymer ?
#
loop_
_entity_poly.entity_id
_entity_poly.type
_entity_poly.pdbx_seq_one_letter_code
_entity_poly.pdbx_strand_id
1 'polypeptide(L)'
;MTTDSRPTDPNEPPLVGHSFDGIQEYDNPLPGWWKWLFVGTIVFSLLYWPFFHSGAPGRSIEERFSIAQAENMRLQFAEIGELKPNEETLVRMMNDPGWVKVGESIYRGNCASCHGIDGGGVVGPNLADDHYKNVRDISDILRIVQVGAAAGAMPAWQNRLQLNEQILVSSFVASLRGTTPASPKPAEGNVIPPWPSMIEFETEAEAEAAEAEMDPLLTTEAEPVTATQIEDVPASDGS
;
A
#
# COMPACT_ATOMS: atom_id res chain seq x y z
N MET A 1 -58.15 -5.59 -49.78
CA MET A 1 -57.67 -5.23 -51.14
C MET A 1 -56.19 -5.56 -51.18
N THR A 2 -55.82 -6.64 -51.85
CA THR A 2 -54.41 -6.98 -52.12
C THR A 2 -53.93 -6.06 -53.23
N THR A 3 -53.07 -5.12 -52.90
CA THR A 3 -52.42 -4.23 -53.88
C THR A 3 -51.49 -5.06 -54.76
N ASP A 4 -51.54 -4.81 -56.07
CA ASP A 4 -50.72 -5.46 -57.08
C ASP A 4 -49.23 -5.25 -56.76
N SER A 5 -48.52 -6.32 -56.44
CA SER A 5 -47.11 -6.32 -56.04
C SER A 5 -46.13 -6.25 -57.22
N ARG A 6 -46.64 -6.04 -58.44
CA ARG A 6 -45.80 -5.90 -59.64
C ARG A 6 -45.15 -4.52 -59.67
N PRO A 7 -43.81 -4.42 -59.80
CA PRO A 7 -43.12 -3.14 -59.84
C PRO A 7 -43.57 -2.31 -61.05
N THR A 8 -43.78 -1.01 -60.85
CA THR A 8 -44.21 -0.07 -61.90
C THR A 8 -43.06 0.37 -62.80
N ASP A 9 -41.82 0.31 -62.31
CA ASP A 9 -40.58 0.44 -63.07
C ASP A 9 -39.78 -0.88 -62.96
N PRO A 10 -39.37 -1.51 -64.08
CA PRO A 10 -38.56 -2.73 -64.08
C PRO A 10 -37.18 -2.59 -63.41
N ASN A 11 -36.71 -1.38 -63.11
CA ASN A 11 -35.48 -1.12 -62.38
C ASN A 11 -35.67 -0.95 -60.86
N GLU A 12 -36.92 -0.92 -60.38
CA GLU A 12 -37.21 -0.78 -58.96
C GLU A 12 -37.27 -2.13 -58.24
N PRO A 13 -36.70 -2.23 -57.03
CA PRO A 13 -36.77 -3.45 -56.23
C PRO A 13 -38.23 -3.77 -55.85
N PRO A 14 -38.58 -5.06 -55.67
CA PRO A 14 -39.94 -5.47 -55.37
C PRO A 14 -40.41 -4.88 -54.03
N LEU A 15 -41.69 -4.49 -53.97
CA LEU A 15 -42.34 -4.03 -52.75
C LEU A 15 -42.92 -5.21 -51.98
N VAL A 16 -42.92 -5.11 -50.66
CA VAL A 16 -43.59 -6.06 -49.77
C VAL A 16 -45.11 -5.87 -49.89
N GLY A 17 -45.87 -6.97 -49.88
CA GLY A 17 -47.30 -6.99 -50.26
C GLY A 17 -48.29 -6.33 -49.28
N HIS A 18 -47.84 -5.53 -48.32
CA HIS A 18 -48.69 -4.80 -47.38
C HIS A 18 -48.38 -3.30 -47.42
N SER A 19 -49.40 -2.48 -47.19
CA SER A 19 -49.24 -1.03 -47.01
C SER A 19 -49.81 -0.63 -45.66
N PHE A 20 -49.05 0.18 -44.93
CA PHE A 20 -49.46 0.73 -43.64
C PHE A 20 -49.57 2.24 -43.78
N ASP A 21 -50.79 2.78 -43.74
CA ASP A 21 -51.04 4.22 -43.83
C ASP A 21 -50.35 4.89 -45.05
N GLY A 22 -50.39 4.21 -46.20
CA GLY A 22 -49.76 4.67 -47.44
C GLY A 22 -48.23 4.47 -47.52
N ILE A 23 -47.57 4.03 -46.45
CA ILE A 23 -46.15 3.64 -46.46
C ILE A 23 -46.03 2.19 -46.96
N GLN A 24 -45.07 1.97 -47.85
CA GLN A 24 -44.73 0.67 -48.44
C GLN A 24 -43.24 0.41 -48.27
N GLU A 25 -42.88 -0.86 -48.11
CA GLU A 25 -41.50 -1.29 -47.84
C GLU A 25 -40.90 -1.98 -49.06
N TYR A 26 -39.64 -1.66 -49.38
CA TYR A 26 -38.88 -2.34 -50.42
C TYR A 26 -38.19 -3.58 -49.87
N ASP A 27 -38.27 -4.69 -50.60
CA ASP A 27 -37.51 -5.92 -50.32
C ASP A 27 -36.09 -5.83 -50.91
N ASN A 28 -35.32 -4.88 -50.37
CA ASN A 28 -33.93 -4.65 -50.76
C ASN A 28 -32.98 -5.57 -49.97
N PRO A 29 -31.98 -6.19 -50.63
CA PRO A 29 -30.94 -6.89 -49.90
C PRO A 29 -30.13 -5.91 -49.06
N LEU A 30 -29.71 -6.35 -47.87
CA LEU A 30 -28.83 -5.57 -47.00
C LEU A 30 -27.57 -5.11 -47.75
N PRO A 31 -27.15 -3.83 -47.60
CA PRO A 31 -25.94 -3.33 -48.24
C PRO A 31 -24.72 -4.20 -47.93
N GLY A 32 -23.92 -4.51 -48.96
CA GLY A 32 -22.78 -5.42 -48.82
C GLY A 32 -21.79 -4.98 -47.73
N TRP A 33 -21.45 -3.69 -47.70
CA TRP A 33 -20.55 -3.12 -46.69
C TRP A 33 -21.11 -3.24 -45.27
N TRP A 34 -22.43 -3.10 -45.10
CA TRP A 34 -23.08 -3.20 -43.78
C TRP A 34 -22.99 -4.63 -43.24
N LYS A 35 -23.22 -5.64 -44.10
CA LYS A 35 -23.06 -7.06 -43.73
C LYS A 35 -21.62 -7.36 -43.30
N TRP A 36 -20.63 -6.84 -44.02
CA TRP A 36 -19.22 -7.04 -43.66
C TRP A 36 -18.85 -6.34 -42.36
N LEU A 37 -19.38 -5.14 -42.10
CA LEU A 37 -19.19 -4.46 -40.82
C LEU A 37 -19.81 -5.28 -39.67
N PHE A 38 -21.04 -5.76 -39.84
CA PHE A 38 -21.72 -6.61 -38.86
C PHE A 38 -20.91 -7.89 -38.56
N VAL A 39 -20.47 -8.61 -39.60
CA VAL A 39 -19.60 -9.78 -39.45
C VAL A 39 -18.27 -9.41 -38.77
N GLY A 40 -17.69 -8.26 -39.10
CA GLY A 40 -16.48 -7.74 -38.46
C GLY A 40 -16.64 -7.55 -36.95
N THR A 41 -17.79 -7.04 -36.48
CA THR A 41 -18.05 -6.90 -35.03
C THR A 41 -18.18 -8.24 -34.33
N ILE A 42 -18.73 -9.26 -34.99
CA ILE A 42 -18.82 -10.62 -34.45
C ILE A 42 -17.43 -11.22 -34.31
N VAL A 43 -16.62 -11.15 -35.37
CA VAL A 43 -15.23 -11.63 -35.36
C VAL A 43 -14.40 -10.91 -34.30
N PHE A 44 -14.50 -9.58 -34.23
CA PHE A 44 -13.84 -8.78 -33.20
C PHE A 44 -14.23 -9.23 -31.80
N SER A 45 -15.54 -9.43 -31.53
CA SER A 45 -16.02 -9.87 -30.22
C SER A 45 -15.47 -11.24 -29.82
N LEU A 46 -15.42 -12.18 -30.78
CA LEU A 46 -14.87 -13.52 -30.57
C LEU A 46 -13.36 -13.51 -30.30
N LEU A 47 -12.61 -12.52 -30.79
CA LEU A 47 -11.20 -12.33 -30.48
C LEU A 47 -10.99 -11.56 -29.17
N TYR A 48 -11.80 -10.53 -28.94
CA TYR A 48 -11.74 -9.65 -27.78
C TYR A 48 -11.98 -10.41 -26.47
N TRP A 49 -13.03 -11.25 -26.43
CA TRP A 49 -13.40 -11.97 -25.22
C TRP A 49 -12.25 -12.85 -24.70
N PRO A 50 -11.67 -13.80 -25.45
CA PRO A 50 -10.55 -14.58 -24.95
C PRO A 50 -9.31 -13.72 -24.75
N PHE A 51 -9.08 -12.68 -25.55
CA PHE A 51 -7.91 -11.82 -25.34
C PHE A 51 -7.89 -11.18 -23.95
N PHE A 52 -9.02 -10.64 -23.48
CA PHE A 52 -9.14 -9.99 -22.18
C PHE A 52 -9.56 -10.92 -21.02
N HIS A 53 -10.24 -12.03 -21.30
CA HIS A 53 -10.84 -12.90 -20.25
C HIS A 53 -10.23 -14.30 -20.15
N SER A 54 -9.27 -14.68 -21.02
CA SER A 54 -8.59 -16.00 -20.93
C SER A 54 -7.60 -16.12 -19.76
N GLY A 55 -7.48 -15.11 -18.90
CA GLY A 55 -6.60 -15.14 -17.73
C GLY A 55 -5.10 -14.97 -18.04
N ALA A 56 -4.76 -14.48 -19.25
CA ALA A 56 -3.36 -14.19 -19.57
C ALA A 56 -2.84 -13.00 -18.72
N PRO A 57 -1.65 -13.13 -18.10
CA PRO A 57 -1.06 -12.09 -17.27
C PRO A 57 -0.79 -10.80 -18.07
N GLY A 58 -0.94 -9.67 -17.40
CA GLY A 58 -0.73 -8.31 -17.91
C GLY A 58 -1.88 -7.73 -18.75
N ARG A 59 -3.05 -8.39 -18.79
CA ARG A 59 -4.18 -7.97 -19.65
C ARG A 59 -5.38 -7.41 -18.91
N SER A 60 -5.50 -7.67 -17.61
CA SER A 60 -6.55 -7.05 -16.81
C SER A 60 -6.23 -5.58 -16.54
N ILE A 61 -7.27 -4.75 -16.42
CA ILE A 61 -7.10 -3.33 -16.06
C ILE A 61 -6.45 -3.21 -14.68
N GLU A 62 -6.85 -4.08 -13.75
CA GLU A 62 -6.32 -4.10 -12.38
C GLU A 62 -4.81 -4.35 -12.36
N GLU A 63 -4.34 -5.37 -13.09
CA GLU A 63 -2.91 -5.71 -13.13
C GLU A 63 -2.08 -4.64 -13.82
N ARG A 64 -2.62 -4.00 -14.87
CA ARG A 64 -1.95 -2.87 -15.52
C ARG A 64 -1.87 -1.65 -14.61
N PHE A 65 -2.95 -1.39 -13.87
CA PHE A 65 -2.99 -0.31 -12.89
C PHE A 65 -1.99 -0.57 -11.75
N SER A 66 -1.95 -1.79 -11.20
CA SER A 66 -1.02 -2.12 -10.12
C SER A 66 0.44 -2.06 -10.57
N ILE A 67 0.77 -2.51 -11.79
CA ILE A 67 2.10 -2.36 -12.38
C ILE A 67 2.46 -0.88 -12.55
N ALA A 68 1.58 -0.08 -13.16
CA ALA A 68 1.82 1.34 -13.40
C ALA A 68 1.93 2.14 -12.10
N GLN A 69 1.15 1.79 -11.07
CA GLN A 69 1.23 2.38 -9.75
C GLN A 69 2.56 2.02 -9.08
N ALA A 70 2.96 0.75 -9.12
CA ALA A 70 4.24 0.29 -8.59
C ALA A 70 5.42 0.97 -9.30
N GLU A 71 5.35 1.20 -10.62
CA GLU A 71 6.39 1.90 -11.37
C GLU A 71 6.48 3.39 -11.00
N ASN A 72 5.34 4.09 -10.94
CA ASN A 72 5.30 5.49 -10.49
C ASN A 72 5.84 5.64 -9.06
N MET A 73 5.50 4.72 -8.16
CA MET A 73 5.99 4.75 -6.77
C MET A 73 7.46 4.38 -6.69
N ARG A 74 7.93 3.43 -7.50
CA ARG A 74 9.37 3.13 -7.61
C ARG A 74 10.15 4.35 -8.07
N LEU A 75 9.60 5.17 -8.98
CA LEU A 75 10.22 6.44 -9.38
C LEU A 75 10.18 7.48 -8.25
N GLN A 76 9.06 7.59 -7.53
CA GLN A 76 8.91 8.54 -6.41
C GLN A 76 9.80 8.19 -5.21
N PHE A 77 10.05 6.91 -4.96
CA PHE A 77 10.85 6.42 -3.83
C PHE A 77 12.22 5.87 -4.23
N ALA A 78 12.63 5.99 -5.51
CA ALA A 78 13.94 5.57 -5.98
C ALA A 78 15.09 6.24 -5.20
N GLU A 79 14.88 7.48 -4.77
CA GLU A 79 15.86 8.28 -4.04
C GLU A 79 16.09 7.75 -2.61
N ILE A 80 15.03 7.29 -1.93
CA ILE A 80 15.11 6.86 -0.52
C ILE A 80 15.29 5.35 -0.33
N GLY A 81 15.04 4.57 -1.38
CA GLY A 81 15.04 3.11 -1.28
C GLY A 81 13.92 2.58 -0.37
N GLU A 82 14.09 1.36 0.12
CA GLU A 82 13.15 0.74 1.06
C GLU A 82 13.46 1.20 2.48
N LEU A 83 12.46 1.82 3.13
CA LEU A 83 12.60 2.32 4.49
C LEU A 83 12.46 1.18 5.51
N LYS A 84 13.28 1.22 6.56
CA LYS A 84 13.18 0.27 7.67
C LYS A 84 12.05 0.71 8.63
N PRO A 85 11.17 -0.20 9.07
CA PRO A 85 10.10 0.11 10.02
C PRO A 85 10.63 0.15 11.46
N ASN A 86 11.59 1.04 11.72
CA ASN A 86 12.18 1.25 13.03
C ASN A 86 12.00 2.70 13.50
N GLU A 87 12.20 2.89 14.79
CA GLU A 87 12.04 4.19 15.47
C GLU A 87 12.96 5.27 14.89
N GLU A 88 14.25 4.96 14.69
CA GLU A 88 15.23 5.84 14.05
C GLU A 88 14.74 6.38 12.69
N THR A 89 14.18 5.51 11.85
CA THR A 89 13.65 5.93 10.55
C THR A 89 12.43 6.84 10.69
N LEU A 90 11.50 6.56 11.62
CA LEU A 90 10.34 7.42 11.86
C LEU A 90 10.77 8.81 12.34
N VAL A 91 11.73 8.88 13.27
CA VAL A 91 12.27 10.14 13.79
C VAL A 91 13.02 10.89 12.68
N ARG A 92 13.83 10.20 11.86
CA ARG A 92 14.52 10.83 10.72
C ARG A 92 13.54 11.42 9.72
N MET A 93 12.52 10.66 9.33
CA MET A 93 11.55 11.09 8.32
C MET A 93 10.62 12.19 8.82
N MET A 94 10.25 12.21 10.11
CA MET A 94 9.40 13.28 10.65
C MET A 94 10.14 14.63 10.75
N ASN A 95 11.47 14.60 10.76
CA ASN A 95 12.32 15.80 10.81
C ASN A 95 12.84 16.23 9.42
N ASP A 96 12.51 15.50 8.34
CA ASP A 96 12.85 15.87 6.97
C ASP A 96 11.67 16.60 6.29
N PRO A 97 11.77 17.91 6.00
CA PRO A 97 10.67 18.69 5.42
C PRO A 97 10.19 18.20 4.05
N GLY A 98 11.04 17.52 3.29
CA GLY A 98 10.67 16.92 2.00
C GLY A 98 9.73 15.75 2.20
N TRP A 99 10.14 14.81 3.07
CA TRP A 99 9.37 13.58 3.35
C TRP A 99 8.12 13.84 4.19
N VAL A 100 8.15 14.82 5.09
CA VAL A 100 6.96 15.28 5.82
C VAL A 100 5.85 15.72 4.87
N LYS A 101 6.15 16.42 3.77
CA LYS A 101 5.13 16.82 2.78
C LYS A 101 4.52 15.62 2.04
N VAL A 102 5.34 14.59 1.78
CA VAL A 102 4.85 13.35 1.17
C VAL A 102 3.91 12.62 2.15
N GLY A 103 4.32 12.48 3.41
CA GLY A 103 3.49 11.93 4.48
C GLY A 103 2.19 12.72 4.68
N GLU A 104 2.24 14.06 4.60
CA GLU A 104 1.06 14.93 4.65
C GLU A 104 0.09 14.63 3.50
N SER A 105 0.59 14.45 2.27
CA SER A 105 -0.25 14.11 1.11
C SER A 105 -0.98 12.78 1.32
N ILE A 106 -0.27 11.77 1.84
CA ILE A 106 -0.86 10.46 2.16
C ILE A 106 -1.91 10.62 3.26
N TYR A 107 -1.60 11.38 4.32
CA TYR A 107 -2.52 11.66 5.42
C TYR A 107 -3.80 12.36 4.95
N ARG A 108 -3.68 13.38 4.10
CA ARG A 108 -4.84 14.11 3.53
C ARG A 108 -5.74 13.21 2.70
N GLY A 109 -5.15 12.28 1.93
CA GLY A 109 -5.90 11.33 1.10
C GLY A 109 -6.62 10.24 1.89
N ASN A 110 -6.10 9.84 3.06
CA ASN A 110 -6.51 8.59 3.72
C ASN A 110 -6.98 8.74 5.18
N CYS A 111 -6.49 9.75 5.91
CA CYS A 111 -6.65 9.84 7.36
C CYS A 111 -7.46 11.06 7.81
N ALA A 112 -7.38 12.16 7.05
CA ALA A 112 -7.92 13.46 7.44
C ALA A 112 -9.45 13.47 7.63
N SER A 113 -10.20 12.60 6.93
CA SER A 113 -11.65 12.50 7.10
C SER A 113 -12.06 12.11 8.53
N CYS A 114 -11.19 11.39 9.24
CA CYS A 114 -11.43 10.94 10.60
C CYS A 114 -10.66 11.75 11.64
N HIS A 115 -9.42 12.11 11.33
CA HIS A 115 -8.49 12.76 12.26
C HIS A 115 -8.36 14.28 12.03
N GLY A 116 -9.14 14.86 11.13
CA GLY A 116 -9.05 16.28 10.79
C GLY A 116 -7.92 16.56 9.79
N ILE A 117 -7.99 17.69 9.07
CA ILE A 117 -6.95 18.03 8.09
C ILE A 117 -5.62 18.44 8.74
N ASP A 118 -5.70 18.92 9.97
CA ASP A 118 -4.61 19.42 10.81
C ASP A 118 -4.32 18.51 12.02
N GLY A 119 -4.89 17.29 12.04
CA GLY A 119 -4.71 16.37 13.17
C GLY A 119 -5.62 16.62 14.37
N GLY A 120 -6.50 17.63 14.35
CA GLY A 120 -7.33 18.00 15.51
C GLY A 120 -8.39 16.97 15.93
N GLY A 121 -8.66 15.96 15.11
CA GLY A 121 -9.65 14.92 15.35
C GLY A 121 -11.07 15.31 14.92
N VAL A 122 -11.81 14.36 14.34
CA VAL A 122 -13.24 14.51 13.99
C VAL A 122 -14.03 13.36 14.61
N VAL A 123 -14.03 12.20 13.96
CA VAL A 123 -14.50 10.94 14.57
C VAL A 123 -13.36 10.24 15.29
N GLY A 124 -12.14 10.31 14.75
CA GLY A 124 -10.91 9.86 15.40
C GLY A 124 -10.43 10.82 16.50
N PRO A 125 -9.44 10.40 17.32
CA PRO A 125 -8.83 11.24 18.33
C PRO A 125 -8.04 12.42 17.73
N ASN A 126 -7.79 13.43 18.56
CA ASN A 126 -6.78 14.44 18.33
C ASN A 126 -5.40 13.77 18.28
N LEU A 127 -4.61 14.06 17.25
CA LEU A 127 -3.26 13.53 17.04
C LEU A 127 -2.16 14.54 17.37
N ALA A 128 -2.54 15.79 17.65
CA ALA A 128 -1.61 16.89 17.85
C ALA A 128 -1.27 17.17 19.33
N ASP A 129 -2.00 16.60 20.28
CA ASP A 129 -1.72 16.77 21.71
C ASP A 129 -0.78 15.68 22.26
N ASP A 130 -0.48 15.74 23.56
CA ASP A 130 0.37 14.77 24.25
C ASP A 130 -0.37 13.53 24.76
N HIS A 131 -1.67 13.39 24.50
CA HIS A 131 -2.51 12.32 25.05
C HIS A 131 -2.81 11.25 24.02
N TYR A 132 -2.46 10.01 24.36
CA TYR A 132 -2.65 8.88 23.47
C TYR A 132 -3.37 7.71 24.14
N LYS A 133 -4.28 7.08 23.41
CA LYS A 133 -5.00 5.87 23.86
C LYS A 133 -4.18 4.60 23.73
N ASN A 134 -3.50 4.45 22.59
CA ASN A 134 -2.90 3.19 22.15
C ASN A 134 -1.42 3.32 21.76
N VAL A 135 -0.83 4.51 21.96
CA VAL A 135 0.55 4.83 21.62
C VAL A 135 1.32 5.04 22.91
N ARG A 136 2.48 4.42 23.03
CA ARG A 136 3.42 4.58 24.16
C ARG A 136 4.76 5.14 23.69
N ASP A 137 5.16 4.81 22.47
CA ASP A 137 6.35 5.27 21.76
C ASP A 137 6.01 5.57 20.28
N ILE A 138 6.95 6.13 19.52
CA ILE A 138 6.68 6.53 18.12
C ILE A 138 6.41 5.32 17.21
N SER A 139 6.98 4.14 17.50
CA SER A 139 6.82 2.93 16.68
C SER A 139 5.38 2.38 16.74
N ASP A 140 4.67 2.63 17.85
CA ASP A 140 3.25 2.29 17.98
C ASP A 140 2.38 2.98 16.92
N ILE A 141 2.76 4.18 16.44
CA ILE A 141 2.00 4.87 15.38
C ILE A 141 2.01 4.02 14.11
N LEU A 142 3.19 3.52 13.71
CA LEU A 142 3.33 2.64 12.55
C LEU A 142 2.55 1.33 12.73
N ARG A 143 2.68 0.71 13.91
CA ARG A 143 1.93 -0.51 14.24
C ARG A 143 0.43 -0.29 14.11
N ILE A 144 -0.11 0.80 14.67
CA ILE A 144 -1.54 1.12 14.60
C ILE A 144 -1.98 1.39 13.16
N VAL A 145 -1.18 2.09 12.36
CA VAL A 145 -1.46 2.30 10.93
C VAL A 145 -1.51 0.95 10.20
N GLN A 146 -0.60 0.04 10.50
CA GLN A 146 -0.55 -1.30 9.90
C GLN A 146 -1.78 -2.13 10.24
N VAL A 147 -2.02 -2.37 11.53
CA VAL A 147 -3.01 -3.37 11.98
C VAL A 147 -4.37 -2.78 12.32
N GLY A 148 -4.52 -1.45 12.34
CA GLY A 148 -5.74 -0.77 12.75
C GLY A 148 -5.92 -0.72 14.28
N ALA A 149 -7.04 -0.15 14.71
CA ALA A 149 -7.38 0.00 16.14
C ALA A 149 -8.89 0.10 16.40
N ALA A 150 -9.25 0.14 17.69
CA ALA A 150 -10.62 0.36 18.17
C ALA A 150 -11.66 -0.60 17.55
N ALA A 151 -11.35 -1.90 17.60
CA ALA A 151 -12.19 -2.97 17.05
C ALA A 151 -12.59 -2.76 15.57
N GLY A 152 -11.70 -2.15 14.77
CA GLY A 152 -11.90 -1.92 13.34
C GLY A 152 -12.47 -0.55 12.97
N ALA A 153 -12.78 0.31 13.95
CA ALA A 153 -13.17 1.69 13.68
C ALA A 153 -12.03 2.49 13.01
N MET A 154 -10.79 2.19 13.38
CA MET A 154 -9.62 2.58 12.59
C MET A 154 -9.19 1.37 11.75
N PRO A 155 -9.31 1.45 10.40
CA PRO A 155 -9.01 0.32 9.53
C PRO A 155 -7.50 0.01 9.48
N ALA A 156 -7.16 -1.23 9.17
CA ALA A 156 -5.80 -1.66 8.88
C ALA A 156 -5.37 -1.17 7.49
N TRP A 157 -4.21 -0.49 7.40
CA TRP A 157 -3.69 0.06 6.15
C TRP A 157 -2.56 -0.76 5.53
N GLN A 158 -2.06 -1.80 6.21
CA GLN A 158 -0.98 -2.65 5.71
C GLN A 158 -1.24 -3.30 4.34
N ASN A 159 -2.51 -3.49 3.97
CA ASN A 159 -2.93 -4.05 2.69
C ASN A 159 -3.38 -2.99 1.67
N ARG A 160 -3.29 -1.69 2.02
CA ARG A 160 -3.77 -0.56 1.20
C ARG A 160 -2.68 0.46 0.91
N LEU A 161 -1.68 0.56 1.78
CA LEU A 161 -0.51 1.40 1.64
C LEU A 161 0.74 0.51 1.60
N GLN A 162 1.74 0.88 0.83
CA GLN A 162 3.04 0.23 0.83
C GLN A 162 3.84 0.60 2.09
N LEU A 163 4.90 -0.17 2.39
CA LEU A 163 5.69 0.02 3.61
C LEU A 163 6.25 1.45 3.74
N ASN A 164 6.83 2.00 2.66
CA ASN A 164 7.34 3.37 2.65
C ASN A 164 6.23 4.39 2.93
N GLU A 165 5.05 4.22 2.33
CA GLU A 165 3.90 5.10 2.57
C GLU A 165 3.43 5.04 4.02
N GLN A 166 3.38 3.83 4.59
CA GLN A 166 3.02 3.62 6.01
C GLN A 166 4.03 4.35 6.92
N ILE A 167 5.32 4.20 6.66
CA ILE A 167 6.38 4.86 7.45
C ILE A 167 6.27 6.38 7.31
N LEU A 168 6.10 6.90 6.09
CA LEU A 168 6.02 8.34 5.83
C LEU A 168 4.76 8.97 6.46
N VAL A 169 3.59 8.33 6.35
CA VAL A 169 2.38 8.85 6.98
C VAL A 169 2.46 8.76 8.50
N SER A 170 3.06 7.71 9.06
CA SER A 170 3.29 7.59 10.50
C SER A 170 4.28 8.66 11.01
N SER A 171 5.32 8.96 10.23
CA SER A 171 6.28 10.02 10.53
C SER A 171 5.61 11.40 10.50
N PHE A 172 4.77 11.65 9.49
CA PHE A 172 3.96 12.87 9.45
C PHE A 172 3.02 12.96 10.66
N VAL A 173 2.33 11.88 11.02
CA VAL A 173 1.46 11.87 12.21
C VAL A 173 2.26 12.16 13.48
N ALA A 174 3.46 11.61 13.62
CA ALA A 174 4.36 11.92 14.75
C ALA A 174 4.73 13.41 14.77
N SER A 175 4.93 14.05 13.61
CA SER A 175 5.23 15.48 13.48
C SER A 175 4.07 16.41 13.85
N LEU A 176 2.83 15.90 13.90
CA LEU A 176 1.68 16.68 14.34
C LEU A 176 1.69 16.95 15.85
N ARG A 177 2.38 16.13 16.63
CA ARG A 177 2.45 16.29 18.09
C ARG A 177 3.05 17.65 18.46
N GLY A 178 2.38 18.39 19.32
CA GLY A 178 2.75 19.75 19.73
C GLY A 178 2.29 20.85 18.78
N THR A 179 1.64 20.51 17.66
CA THR A 179 1.02 21.51 16.78
C THR A 179 -0.30 22.02 17.38
N THR A 180 -0.87 23.09 16.82
CA THR A 180 -2.12 23.68 17.29
C THR A 180 -3.19 23.63 16.19
N PRO A 181 -4.02 22.58 16.18
CA PRO A 181 -5.19 22.49 15.29
C PRO A 181 -6.16 23.65 15.51
N ALA A 182 -6.94 24.01 14.50
CA ALA A 182 -7.90 25.12 14.57
C ALA A 182 -9.12 24.80 15.47
N SER A 183 -9.49 23.53 15.56
CA SER A 183 -10.62 23.05 16.37
C SER A 183 -10.33 21.65 16.93
N PRO A 184 -9.39 21.54 17.88
CA PRO A 184 -8.98 20.24 18.41
C PRO A 184 -10.09 19.64 19.27
N LYS A 185 -10.28 18.33 19.16
CA LYS A 185 -11.07 17.55 20.12
C LYS A 185 -10.40 17.58 21.51
N PRO A 186 -11.19 17.38 22.58
CA PRO A 186 -10.64 17.16 23.91
C PRO A 186 -9.64 16.00 23.90
N ALA A 187 -8.60 16.13 24.72
CA ALA A 187 -7.56 15.11 24.87
C ALA A 187 -8.16 13.75 25.29
N GLU A 188 -7.67 12.67 24.69
CA GLU A 188 -8.15 11.31 24.96
C GLU A 188 -6.98 10.34 25.21
N GLY A 189 -6.95 9.69 26.37
CA GLY A 189 -5.90 8.73 26.72
C GLY A 189 -4.93 9.28 27.76
N ASN A 190 -3.70 8.77 27.77
CA ASN A 190 -2.69 9.11 28.77
C ASN A 190 -1.60 9.98 28.16
N VAL A 191 -1.01 10.85 28.97
CA VAL A 191 0.21 11.58 28.60
C VAL A 191 1.36 10.59 28.47
N ILE A 192 2.13 10.69 27.38
CA ILE A 192 3.31 9.87 27.13
C ILE A 192 4.58 10.73 27.05
N PRO A 193 5.78 10.15 27.27
CA PRO A 193 7.04 10.85 27.07
C PRO A 193 7.17 11.43 25.64
N PRO A 194 7.98 12.49 25.45
CA PRO A 194 8.27 13.01 24.11
C PRO A 194 8.94 11.94 23.23
N TRP A 195 8.87 12.13 21.91
CA TRP A 195 9.63 11.30 20.97
C TRP A 195 11.13 11.44 21.21
N PRO A 196 11.93 10.38 21.01
CA PRO A 196 13.38 10.48 21.10
C PRO A 196 13.91 11.44 20.04
N SER A 197 15.02 12.11 20.37
CA SER A 197 15.68 13.04 19.45
C SER A 197 16.63 12.31 18.50
N MET A 198 16.93 12.91 17.34
CA MET A 198 17.94 12.38 16.41
C MET A 198 19.32 12.23 17.06
N ILE A 199 19.65 13.12 18.01
CA ILE A 199 20.92 13.12 18.72
C ILE A 199 21.07 11.85 19.57
N GLU A 200 19.99 11.36 20.18
CA GLU A 200 20.04 10.12 20.98
C GLU A 200 20.51 8.93 20.12
N PHE A 201 20.01 8.80 18.89
CA PHE A 201 20.43 7.74 17.97
C PHE A 201 21.88 7.91 17.49
N GLU A 202 22.32 9.14 17.24
CA GLU A 202 23.71 9.42 16.87
C GLU A 202 24.66 9.02 18.00
N THR A 203 24.31 9.34 19.26
CA THR A 203 25.14 9.00 20.42
C THR A 203 25.19 7.51 20.71
N GLU A 204 24.09 6.78 20.52
CA GLU A 204 24.07 5.32 20.67
C GLU A 204 24.89 4.64 19.57
N ALA A 205 24.79 5.12 18.33
CA ALA A 205 25.59 4.59 17.22
C ALA A 205 27.10 4.83 17.41
N GLU A 206 27.48 6.00 17.93
CA GLU A 206 28.88 6.30 18.28
C GLU A 206 29.39 5.43 19.43
N ALA A 207 28.57 5.15 20.43
CA ALA A 207 28.92 4.27 21.54
C ALA A 207 29.10 2.81 21.09
N GLU A 208 28.20 2.31 20.23
CA GLU A 208 28.28 0.95 19.68
C GLU A 208 29.49 0.79 18.75
N ALA A 209 29.80 1.81 17.93
CA ALA A 209 31.00 1.82 17.09
C ALA A 209 32.29 1.83 17.94
N ALA A 210 32.32 2.61 19.02
CA ALA A 210 33.46 2.64 19.94
C ALA A 210 33.66 1.30 20.67
N GLU A 211 32.58 0.62 21.04
CA GLU A 211 32.64 -0.71 21.66
C GLU A 211 33.11 -1.79 20.68
N ALA A 212 32.68 -1.72 19.41
CA ALA A 212 33.13 -2.62 18.34
C ALA A 212 34.62 -2.42 17.97
N GLU A 213 35.16 -1.21 18.08
CA GLU A 213 36.59 -0.94 17.87
C GLU A 213 37.48 -1.38 19.05
N MET A 214 36.90 -1.57 20.24
CA MET A 214 37.63 -1.97 21.46
C MET A 214 37.85 -3.50 21.61
N ASP A 215 37.30 -4.34 20.73
CA ASP A 215 37.45 -5.81 20.78
C ASP A 215 38.39 -6.39 19.69
N PRO A 216 39.72 -6.35 19.88
CA PRO A 216 40.61 -7.27 19.17
C PRO A 216 41.52 -8.12 20.08
N LEU A 217 41.30 -8.19 21.40
CA LEU A 217 42.29 -8.77 22.33
C LEU A 217 41.82 -9.91 23.25
N LEU A 218 40.62 -10.47 23.08
CA LEU A 218 40.17 -11.60 23.91
C LEU A 218 39.91 -12.92 23.16
N THR A 219 40.74 -13.25 22.16
CA THR A 219 40.84 -14.63 21.65
C THR A 219 42.25 -15.18 21.83
N THR A 220 42.67 -15.40 23.08
CA THR A 220 43.72 -16.38 23.36
C THR A 220 43.03 -17.65 23.84
N GLU A 221 43.02 -18.67 22.99
CA GLU A 221 42.47 -19.99 23.27
C GLU A 221 43.14 -20.59 24.52
N ALA A 222 42.34 -20.87 25.54
CA ALA A 222 42.77 -21.71 26.65
C ALA A 222 42.46 -23.17 26.28
N GLU A 223 43.50 -23.94 25.93
CA GLU A 223 43.39 -25.39 25.74
C GLU A 223 42.97 -26.07 27.05
N PRO A 224 42.04 -27.06 27.02
CA PRO A 224 41.66 -27.79 28.23
C PRO A 224 42.72 -28.83 28.61
N VAL A 225 43.28 -28.68 29.81
CA VAL A 225 44.15 -29.66 30.47
C VAL A 225 43.34 -30.93 30.79
N THR A 226 43.56 -32.01 30.05
CA THR A 226 43.02 -33.33 30.35
C THR A 226 43.70 -33.93 31.58
N ALA A 227 42.91 -34.25 32.61
CA ALA A 227 43.35 -34.95 33.81
C ALA A 227 43.66 -36.42 33.51
N THR A 228 44.91 -36.82 33.70
CA THR A 228 45.38 -38.22 33.65
C THR A 228 44.96 -38.96 34.93
N GLN A 229 44.31 -40.11 34.77
CA GLN A 229 43.99 -41.08 35.82
C GLN A 229 45.26 -41.53 36.56
N ILE A 230 45.23 -41.48 37.89
CA ILE A 230 46.25 -42.02 38.77
C ILE A 230 45.81 -43.45 39.14
N GLU A 231 46.64 -44.44 38.82
CA GLU A 231 46.44 -45.85 39.13
C GLU A 231 46.59 -46.13 40.64
N ASP A 232 45.73 -47.02 41.15
CA ASP A 232 45.69 -47.51 42.53
C ASP A 232 46.97 -48.29 42.91
N VAL A 233 47.54 -47.95 44.07
CA VAL A 233 48.62 -48.69 44.74
C VAL A 233 48.01 -49.54 45.88
N PRO A 234 48.29 -50.86 45.98
CA PRO A 234 47.67 -51.72 46.97
C PRO A 234 48.33 -51.62 48.36
N ALA A 235 47.50 -51.70 49.40
CA ALA A 235 47.90 -51.71 50.81
C ALA A 235 48.48 -53.06 51.24
N SER A 236 49.63 -53.03 51.92
CA SER A 236 50.24 -54.16 52.60
C SER A 236 50.05 -54.09 54.12
N ASP A 237 49.77 -55.26 54.68
CA ASP A 237 49.54 -55.67 56.07
C ASP A 237 50.29 -54.98 57.22
N GLY A 238 49.61 -54.91 58.37
CA GLY A 238 50.05 -55.64 59.57
C GLY A 238 50.62 -54.84 60.76
N SER A 239 49.77 -54.60 61.77
CA SER A 239 49.91 -55.05 63.17
C SER A 239 48.75 -54.55 64.02
#